data_AF-R9PRN7-F1
#
_entry.id   AF-R9PRN7-F1
#
_cell.length_a   1.000
_cell.length_b   1.000
_cell.length_c   1.000
_cell.angle_alpha   90.00
_cell.angle_beta   90.00
_cell.angle_gamma   90.00
#
_symmetry.space_group_name_H-M   'P 1'
#
loop_
_entity.id
_entity.type
_entity.pdbx_description
1 polymer ?
#
loop_
_entity_poly.entity_id
_entity_poly.type
_entity_poly.pdbx_seq_one_letter_code
_entity_poly.pdbx_strand_id
1 'polypeptide(L)'
;MEQFDQRCLRIGDWIFEIKMVRAIRVSEYGQPYDACANINFNGTQAYIDSQLTRSDNAFSGKDFASFVQFCQEMGITDACYDRYSQGKRRSRNINISEDQRQSPKVVNFPTSPR
;
A
#
# COMPACT_ATOMS: atom_id res chain seq x y z
N MET A 1 -20.25 -2.03 -19.13
CA MET A 1 -19.59 -3.10 -18.37
C MET A 1 -19.04 -2.41 -17.13
N GLU A 2 -19.69 -2.56 -15.97
CA GLU A 2 -19.28 -1.85 -14.75
C GLU A 2 -17.88 -2.33 -14.36
N GLN A 3 -16.93 -1.41 -14.43
CA GLN A 3 -15.57 -1.63 -13.94
C GLN A 3 -15.69 -1.70 -12.42
N PHE A 4 -15.87 -2.92 -11.89
CA PHE A 4 -15.73 -3.18 -10.48
C PHE A 4 -14.30 -2.81 -10.11
N ASP A 5 -14.13 -1.63 -9.52
CA ASP A 5 -12.91 -1.24 -8.86
C ASP A 5 -12.55 -2.37 -7.89
N GLN A 6 -11.32 -2.88 -7.95
CA GLN A 6 -10.87 -4.16 -7.35
C GLN A 6 -11.05 -4.26 -5.82
N ARG A 7 -11.64 -3.24 -5.21
CA ARG A 7 -11.79 -2.99 -3.77
C ARG A 7 -13.23 -3.02 -3.29
N CYS A 8 -14.20 -3.30 -4.15
CA CYS A 8 -15.63 -3.29 -3.79
C CYS A 8 -16.29 -4.66 -3.93
N LEU A 9 -17.15 -5.02 -2.95
CA LEU A 9 -17.97 -6.23 -2.96
C LEU A 9 -19.44 -5.86 -2.71
N ARG A 10 -20.38 -6.41 -3.48
CA ARG A 10 -21.82 -6.26 -3.23
C ARG A 10 -22.38 -7.49 -2.53
N ILE A 11 -23.11 -7.30 -1.43
CA ILE A 11 -23.86 -8.35 -0.71
C ILE A 11 -25.26 -7.81 -0.41
N GLY A 12 -26.28 -8.44 -0.99
CA GLY A 12 -27.65 -7.91 -0.97
C GLY A 12 -27.69 -6.50 -1.57
N ASP A 13 -28.27 -5.57 -0.82
CA ASP A 13 -28.38 -4.16 -1.22
C ASP A 13 -27.17 -3.30 -0.85
N TRP A 14 -26.16 -3.87 -0.18
CA TRP A 14 -25.00 -3.13 0.31
C TRP A 14 -23.79 -3.27 -0.62
N ILE A 15 -23.06 -2.17 -0.80
CA ILE A 15 -21.71 -2.17 -1.37
C ILE A 15 -20.72 -1.94 -0.22
N PHE A 16 -19.79 -2.87 -0.07
CA PHE A 16 -18.67 -2.78 0.85
C PHE A 16 -17.43 -2.34 0.08
N GLU A 17 -16.73 -1.33 0.60
CA GLU A 17 -15.49 -0.80 0.02
C GLU A 17 -14.32 -1.05 0.99
N ILE A 18 -13.21 -1.53 0.47
CA ILE A 18 -11.96 -1.67 1.23
C ILE A 18 -11.32 -0.28 1.38
N LYS A 19 -11.27 0.20 2.63
CA LYS A 19 -10.78 1.54 2.97
C LYS A 19 -9.27 1.60 3.25
N MET A 20 -8.68 0.55 3.79
CA MET A 20 -7.35 0.63 4.40
C MET A 20 -6.53 -0.63 4.15
N VAL A 21 -5.22 -0.44 3.94
CA VAL A 21 -4.21 -1.48 3.83
C VAL A 21 -3.07 -1.18 4.81
N ARG A 22 -2.61 -2.23 5.49
CA ARG A 22 -1.38 -2.20 6.27
C ARG A 22 -0.25 -2.80 5.45
N ALA A 23 0.79 -2.02 5.18
CA ALA A 23 2.01 -2.49 4.54
C ALA A 23 3.07 -2.78 5.60
N ILE A 24 3.74 -3.94 5.49
CA ILE A 24 4.85 -4.34 6.36
C ILE A 24 6.02 -4.85 5.52
N ARG A 25 7.24 -4.46 5.87
CA ARG A 25 8.46 -4.94 5.21
C ARG A 25 9.04 -6.10 6.00
N VAL A 26 8.94 -7.28 5.41
CA VAL A 26 9.34 -8.54 6.03
C VAL A 26 9.69 -9.55 4.93
N SER A 27 10.55 -10.53 5.24
CA SER A 27 10.88 -11.61 4.30
C SER A 27 9.70 -12.57 4.08
N GLU A 28 8.97 -12.87 5.15
CA GLU A 28 7.83 -13.79 5.14
C GLU A 28 6.75 -13.30 6.10
N TYR A 29 5.49 -13.50 5.71
CA TYR A 29 4.36 -13.11 6.56
C TYR A 29 4.38 -13.87 7.88
N GLY A 30 4.13 -13.17 8.99
CA GLY A 30 4.17 -13.72 10.34
C GLY A 30 5.53 -13.58 11.05
N GLN A 31 6.61 -13.25 10.31
CA GLN A 31 7.89 -12.92 10.93
C GLN A 31 7.94 -11.47 11.43
N PRO A 32 8.89 -11.13 12.32
CA PRO A 32 9.12 -9.74 12.72
C PRO A 32 9.47 -8.86 11.51
N TYR A 33 8.69 -7.78 11.32
CA TYR A 33 8.94 -6.79 10.27
C TYR A 33 9.84 -5.67 10.80
N ASP A 34 10.57 -5.02 9.89
CA ASP A 34 11.48 -3.91 10.23
C ASP A 34 10.95 -2.53 9.81
N ALA A 35 9.88 -2.49 9.01
CA ALA A 35 9.18 -1.28 8.64
C ALA A 35 7.68 -1.51 8.43
N CYS A 36 6.87 -0.46 8.62
CA CYS A 36 5.44 -0.48 8.30
C CYS A 36 4.95 0.88 7.80
N ALA A 37 3.83 0.84 7.08
CA ALA A 37 3.08 2.02 6.65
C ALA A 37 1.57 1.68 6.59
N ASN A 38 0.73 2.71 6.66
CA ASN A 38 -0.70 2.58 6.41
C ASN A 38 -1.04 3.27 5.09
N ILE A 39 -1.95 2.66 4.33
CA ILE A 39 -2.46 3.19 3.07
C ILE A 39 -3.97 3.25 3.18
N ASN A 40 -4.53 4.45 3.08
CA ASN A 40 -5.97 4.69 3.09
C ASN A 40 -6.44 5.06 1.70
N PHE A 41 -7.62 4.57 1.33
CA PHE A 41 -8.21 4.78 0.02
C PHE A 41 -9.46 5.66 0.08
N ASN A 42 -9.64 6.47 -0.96
CA ASN A 42 -10.87 7.22 -1.22
C ASN A 42 -11.06 7.34 -2.74
N GLY A 43 -11.89 6.47 -3.31
CA GLY A 43 -11.97 6.32 -4.77
C GLY A 43 -10.58 6.05 -5.35
N THR A 44 -10.18 6.80 -6.37
CA THR A 44 -8.85 6.67 -7.02
C THR A 44 -7.72 7.41 -6.28
N GLN A 45 -7.98 7.94 -5.09
CA GLN A 45 -6.96 8.63 -4.28
C GLN A 45 -6.47 7.74 -3.13
N ALA A 46 -5.18 7.86 -2.80
CA ALA A 46 -4.58 7.19 -1.66
C ALA A 46 -3.85 8.16 -0.71
N TYR A 47 -3.84 7.85 0.58
CA TYR A 47 -3.03 8.50 1.60
C TYR A 47 -2.11 7.47 2.24
N ILE A 48 -0.80 7.68 2.11
CA ILE A 48 0.24 6.81 2.64
C ILE A 48 0.91 7.53 3.79
N ASP A 49 0.78 6.99 5.00
CA ASP A 49 1.28 7.60 6.22
C ASP A 49 1.88 6.57 7.19
N SER A 50 2.13 7.03 8.43
CA SER A 50 2.56 6.17 9.55
C SER A 50 3.79 5.33 9.23
N GLN A 51 4.67 5.89 8.41
CA GLN A 51 5.92 5.27 7.98
C GLN A 51 6.89 5.19 9.16
N LEU A 52 7.01 4.00 9.71
CA LEU A 52 7.90 3.70 10.82
C LEU A 52 8.90 2.63 10.38
N THR A 53 10.16 2.80 10.80
CA THR A 53 11.22 1.80 10.62
C THR A 53 11.88 1.55 11.96
N ARG A 54 12.49 0.36 12.11
CA ARG A 54 13.56 0.18 13.10
C ARG A 54 14.74 1.09 12.73
N SER A 55 15.43 1.57 13.75
CA SER A 55 16.39 2.70 13.70
C SER A 55 17.49 2.56 12.65
N ASP A 56 17.82 1.31 12.31
CA ASP A 56 18.92 0.88 11.46
C ASP A 56 18.56 0.78 9.97
N ASN A 57 17.27 0.66 9.61
CA ASN A 57 16.85 0.41 8.23
C ASN A 57 15.82 1.43 7.72
N ALA A 58 16.27 2.67 7.49
CA ALA A 58 15.42 3.73 6.96
C ALA A 58 14.76 3.40 5.61
N PHE A 59 13.60 4.00 5.34
CA PHE A 59 12.94 3.92 4.03
C PHE A 59 13.85 4.47 2.92
N SER A 60 13.97 3.69 1.86
CA SER A 60 14.77 3.93 0.66
C SER A 60 13.90 4.31 -0.55
N GLY A 61 14.54 4.66 -1.66
CA GLY A 61 13.84 4.88 -2.93
C GLY A 61 13.19 3.60 -3.49
N LYS A 62 13.68 2.41 -3.13
CA LYS A 62 13.07 1.14 -3.54
C LYS A 62 11.73 0.92 -2.85
N ASP A 63 11.64 1.22 -1.55
CA ASP A 63 10.39 1.11 -0.80
C ASP A 63 9.33 2.09 -1.36
N PHE A 64 9.75 3.31 -1.71
CA PHE A 64 8.89 4.27 -2.39
C PHE A 64 8.36 3.73 -3.73
N ALA A 65 9.24 3.12 -4.55
CA ALA A 65 8.83 2.51 -5.81
C ALA A 65 7.82 1.37 -5.60
N SER A 66 7.99 0.55 -4.55
CA SER A 66 7.02 -0.48 -4.19
C SER A 66 5.65 0.08 -3.83
N PHE A 67 5.58 1.23 -3.13
CA PHE A 67 4.30 1.88 -2.85
C PHE A 67 3.64 2.46 -4.11
N VAL A 68 4.42 3.06 -5.02
CA VAL A 68 3.90 3.53 -6.31
C VAL A 68 3.35 2.36 -7.12
N GLN A 69 4.10 1.26 -7.22
CA GLN A 69 3.66 0.05 -7.91
C GLN A 69 2.37 -0.50 -7.30
N PHE A 70 2.30 -0.58 -5.97
CA PHE A 70 1.09 -1.00 -5.28
C PHE A 70 -0.10 -0.10 -5.63
N CYS A 71 0.06 1.23 -5.62
CA CYS A 71 -0.98 2.16 -6.03
C CYS A 71 -1.43 1.94 -7.49
N GLN A 72 -0.51 1.66 -8.42
CA GLN A 72 -0.83 1.37 -9.83
C GLN A 72 -1.69 0.11 -9.99
N GLU A 73 -1.34 -0.96 -9.26
CA GLU A 73 -2.10 -2.21 -9.24
C GLU A 73 -3.50 -2.01 -8.65
N MET A 74 -3.63 -1.13 -7.66
CA MET A 74 -4.92 -0.81 -7.02
C MET A 74 -5.75 0.26 -7.76
N GLY A 75 -5.35 0.69 -8.96
CA GLY A 75 -6.11 1.67 -9.75
C GLY A 75 -6.12 3.10 -9.19
N ILE A 76 -5.11 3.45 -8.38
CA ILE A 76 -4.96 4.79 -7.79
C ILE A 76 -4.34 5.73 -8.83
N THR A 77 -4.88 6.93 -8.97
CA THR A 77 -4.37 7.99 -9.86
C THR A 77 -3.51 9.00 -9.12
N ASP A 78 -3.80 9.23 -7.84
CA ASP A 78 -3.12 10.24 -7.03
C ASP A 78 -2.89 9.74 -5.61
N ALA A 79 -1.70 9.96 -5.08
CA ALA A 79 -1.35 9.58 -3.72
C ALA A 79 -0.71 10.75 -2.95
N CYS A 80 -1.15 10.97 -1.72
CA CYS A 80 -0.41 11.78 -0.75
C CYS A 80 0.51 10.87 0.06
N TYR A 81 1.81 11.18 0.08
CA TYR A 81 2.83 10.39 0.75
C TYR A 81 3.51 11.20 1.85
N ASP A 82 3.21 10.83 3.10
CA ASP A 82 3.74 11.45 4.31
C ASP A 82 4.95 10.66 4.82
N ARG A 83 6.13 11.26 4.74
CA ARG A 83 7.37 10.72 5.32
C ARG A 83 7.79 11.54 6.53
N TYR A 84 8.14 10.87 7.62
CA TYR A 84 8.85 11.49 8.72
C TYR A 84 10.36 11.41 8.48
N SER A 85 11.04 12.55 8.52
CA SER A 85 12.49 12.65 8.41
C SER A 85 13.01 13.77 9.32
N GLN A 86 14.02 13.47 10.13
CA GLN A 86 14.59 14.41 11.12
C GLN A 86 13.52 15.04 12.03
N GLY A 87 12.56 14.23 12.51
CA GLY A 87 11.49 14.70 13.40
C GLY A 87 10.42 15.59 12.74
N LYS A 88 10.51 15.84 11.42
CA LYS A 88 9.53 16.63 10.68
C LYS A 88 8.78 15.77 9.67
N ARG A 89 7.47 15.98 9.60
CA ARG A 89 6.63 15.41 8.56
C ARG A 89 6.86 16.15 7.25
N ARG A 90 7.06 15.41 6.16
CA ARG A 90 7.13 15.92 4.80
C ARG A 90 6.08 15.19 3.97
N SER A 91 5.12 15.96 3.46
CA SER A 91 4.05 15.47 2.60
C SER A 91 4.40 15.73 1.15
N ARG A 92 4.15 14.74 0.28
CA ARG A 92 4.32 14.87 -1.17
C ARG A 92 3.09 14.32 -1.88
N ASN A 93 2.52 15.09 -2.79
CA ASN A 93 1.53 14.58 -3.74
C ASN A 93 2.25 13.92 -4.92
N ILE A 94 1.76 12.77 -5.33
CA ILE A 94 2.34 11.92 -6.36
C ILE A 94 1.22 11.58 -7.33
N ASN A 95 1.46 11.85 -8.62
CA ASN A 95 0.60 11.34 -9.67
C ASN A 95 1.09 9.94 -10.06
N ILE A 96 0.15 9.01 -10.18
CA ILE A 96 0.38 7.60 -10.41
C ILE A 96 -0.04 7.27 -11.85
N SER A 97 0.95 7.15 -12.74
CA SER A 97 0.73 6.82 -14.15
C SER A 97 0.63 5.32 -14.39
N GLU A 98 -0.19 4.88 -15.34
CA GLU A 98 -0.40 3.44 -15.62
C GLU A 98 0.74 2.75 -16.39
N ASP A 99 1.66 3.52 -17.00
CA ASP A 99 2.69 3.03 -17.94
C ASP A 99 3.73 2.04 -17.35
N GLN A 100 3.65 1.68 -16.07
CA GLN A 100 4.64 0.82 -15.40
C GLN A 100 4.04 -0.35 -14.59
N ARG A 101 2.81 -0.79 -14.88
CA ARG A 101 2.22 -1.97 -14.23
C ARG A 101 3.08 -3.24 -14.49
N GLN A 102 3.65 -3.79 -13.43
CA GLN A 102 4.30 -5.11 -13.44
C GLN A 102 3.51 -6.04 -12.52
N SER A 103 3.16 -7.23 -13.01
CA SER A 103 2.37 -8.21 -12.27
C SER A 103 2.96 -8.46 -10.87
N PRO A 104 2.15 -8.34 -9.81
CA PRO A 104 2.64 -8.48 -8.44
C PRO A 104 3.12 -9.92 -8.19
N LYS A 105 4.22 -10.05 -7.44
CA LYS A 105 4.63 -11.36 -6.91
C LYS A 105 3.73 -11.73 -5.74
N VAL A 106 2.88 -12.73 -5.92
CA VAL A 106 2.04 -13.28 -4.85
C VAL A 106 2.94 -13.96 -3.81
N VAL A 107 2.85 -13.54 -2.55
CA VAL A 107 3.52 -14.20 -1.43
C VAL A 107 2.60 -15.30 -0.90
N ASN A 108 3.08 -16.54 -0.90
CA ASN A 108 2.34 -17.66 -0.33
C ASN A 108 2.35 -17.57 1.19
N PHE A 109 1.19 -17.70 1.81
CA PHE A 109 1.08 -17.82 3.26
C PHE A 109 1.47 -19.25 3.66
N PRO A 110 2.35 -19.44 4.66
CA PRO A 110 2.61 -20.77 5.18
C PRO A 110 1.31 -21.37 5.70
N THR A 111 0.93 -22.55 5.20
CA THR A 111 -0.20 -23.30 5.75
C THR A 111 0.19 -23.80 7.12
N SER A 112 -0.54 -23.37 8.16
CA SER A 112 -0.35 -23.90 9.52
C SER A 112 -0.41 -25.43 9.48
N PRO A 113 0.57 -26.13 10.08
CA PRO A 113 0.47 -27.58 10.23
C PRO A 113 -0.78 -27.90 11.07
N ARG A 114 -1.59 -28.84 10.57
CA ARG A 114 -2.80 -29.33 11.24
C ARG A 114 -2.46 -30.09 12.52
#